data_AF-A0A7W1DKQ2-F1
#
_entry.id   AF-A0A7W1DKQ2-F1
#
_cell.length_a   1.000
_cell.length_b   1.000
_cell.length_c   1.000
_cell.angle_alpha   90.00
_cell.angle_beta   90.00
_cell.angle_gamma   90.00
#
_symmetry.space_group_name_H-M   'P 1'
#
loop_
_entity.id
_entity.type
_entity.pdbx_description
1 polymer ?
#
loop_
_entity_poly.entity_id
_entity_poly.type
_entity_poly.pdbx_seq_one_letter_code
_entity_poly.pdbx_strand_id
1 'polypeptide(L)'
;TYIISQICFDPEVTSEWARRVWLRGVKLPIRVGMPGYVNRQKLVRISAGIGLGESARFLHRQRNWLLKLFMPGGYSPDRLIEGLKPGFADPESNIQGLHIYTFNELEQTEAWRREMLQRAEPSA
;
A
#
# COMPACT_ATOMS: atom_id res chain seq x y z
N THR A 1 14.72 7.72 -13.37
CA THR A 1 14.46 7.72 -11.91
C THR A 1 13.05 7.18 -11.69
N TYR A 2 12.72 6.58 -10.55
CA TYR A 2 11.55 5.68 -10.34
C TYR A 2 10.15 6.37 -10.38
N ILE A 3 9.08 5.57 -10.33
CA ILE A 3 7.68 5.99 -10.09
C ILE A 3 7.28 5.66 -8.64
N ILE A 4 6.52 6.53 -7.97
CA ILE A 4 5.83 6.23 -6.70
C ILE A 4 4.33 6.26 -6.95
N SER A 5 3.61 5.21 -6.54
CA SER A 5 2.14 5.23 -6.59
C SER A 5 1.56 6.01 -5.42
N GLN A 6 0.36 6.55 -5.59
CA GLN A 6 -0.47 6.92 -4.43
C GLN A 6 -0.83 5.67 -3.61
N ILE A 7 -1.35 5.90 -2.41
CA ILE A 7 -1.81 4.83 -1.53
C ILE A 7 -2.95 4.05 -2.16
N CYS A 8 -2.78 2.73 -2.24
CA CYS A 8 -3.84 1.80 -2.57
C CYS A 8 -3.83 0.64 -1.55
N PHE A 9 -5.00 0.32 -1.01
CA PHE A 9 -5.16 -0.77 -0.03
C PHE A 9 -5.53 -2.10 -0.67
N ASP A 10 -5.62 -2.13 -2.00
CA ASP A 10 -5.95 -3.30 -2.78
C ASP A 10 -4.72 -3.74 -3.58
N PRO A 11 -4.09 -4.88 -3.22
CA PRO A 11 -2.89 -5.35 -3.87
C PRO A 11 -3.14 -5.76 -5.32
N GLU A 12 -4.33 -6.30 -5.65
CA GLU A 12 -4.67 -6.71 -7.01
C GLU A 12 -4.81 -5.50 -7.93
N VAL A 13 -5.50 -4.46 -7.46
CA VAL A 13 -5.63 -3.19 -8.20
C VAL A 13 -4.26 -2.56 -8.45
N THR A 14 -3.35 -2.65 -7.48
CA THR A 14 -1.99 -2.12 -7.58
C THR A 14 -1.15 -2.90 -8.59
N SER A 15 -1.13 -4.23 -8.49
CA SER A 15 -0.39 -5.10 -9.41
C SER A 15 -0.88 -4.95 -10.85
N GLU A 16 -2.20 -4.94 -11.04
CA GLU A 16 -2.81 -4.76 -12.36
C GLU A 16 -2.56 -3.35 -12.93
N TRP A 17 -2.48 -2.32 -12.08
CA TRP A 17 -2.00 -1.00 -12.52
C TRP A 17 -0.54 -1.04 -12.97
N ALA A 18 0.35 -1.66 -12.20
CA ALA A 18 1.76 -1.78 -12.54
C ALA A 18 1.97 -2.51 -13.88
N ARG A 19 1.24 -3.61 -14.10
CA ARG A 19 1.23 -4.34 -15.37
C ARG A 19 0.77 -3.48 -16.55
N ARG A 20 -0.28 -2.67 -16.38
CA ARG A 20 -0.71 -1.72 -17.42
C ARG A 20 0.34 -0.64 -17.71
N VAL A 21 1.07 -0.17 -16.71
CA VAL A 21 2.18 0.79 -16.90
C VAL A 21 3.27 0.15 -17.75
N TRP A 22 3.64 -1.10 -17.45
CA TRP A 22 4.62 -1.87 -18.22
C TRP A 22 4.21 -2.10 -19.67
N LEU A 23 2.96 -2.51 -19.91
CA LEU A 23 2.42 -2.78 -21.24
C LEU A 23 2.35 -1.52 -22.14
N ARG A 24 2.32 -0.33 -21.53
CA ARG A 24 2.40 0.95 -22.25
C ARG A 24 3.83 1.38 -22.59
N GLY A 25 4.82 0.52 -22.34
CA GLY A 25 6.23 0.78 -22.63
C GLY A 25 6.97 1.58 -21.55
N VAL A 26 6.33 1.89 -20.40
CA VAL A 26 7.00 2.59 -19.30
C VAL A 26 7.75 1.57 -18.45
N LYS A 27 9.08 1.57 -18.56
CA LYS A 27 9.98 0.59 -17.89
C LYS A 27 10.71 1.15 -16.66
N LEU A 28 10.21 2.24 -16.09
CA LEU A 28 10.75 2.78 -14.84
C LEU A 28 10.41 1.86 -13.66
N PRO A 29 11.31 1.71 -12.67
CA PRO A 29 11.02 0.94 -11.47
C PRO A 29 9.91 1.60 -10.66
N ILE A 30 8.99 0.80 -10.14
CA ILE A 30 7.83 1.26 -9.38
C ILE A 30 8.04 0.98 -7.89
N ARG A 31 7.82 2.00 -7.06
CA ARG A 31 7.68 1.88 -5.61
C ARG A 31 6.22 2.02 -5.24
N VAL A 32 5.63 0.97 -4.69
CA VAL A 32 4.21 0.99 -4.30
C VAL A 32 4.05 1.81 -3.03
N GLY A 33 3.22 2.84 -3.12
CA GLY A 33 2.80 3.66 -2.00
C GLY A 33 1.91 2.88 -1.05
N MET A 34 2.31 2.78 0.22
CA MET A 34 1.51 2.16 1.26
C MET A 34 1.52 2.98 2.56
N PRO A 35 0.45 2.91 3.36
CA PRO A 35 0.42 3.54 4.67
C PRO A 35 1.32 2.75 5.64
N GLY A 36 2.11 3.48 6.43
CA GLY A 36 2.89 2.93 7.55
C GLY A 36 2.00 2.48 8.70
N TYR A 37 2.61 2.23 9.86
CA TYR A 37 1.86 1.90 11.06
C TYR A 37 1.14 3.16 11.56
N VAL A 38 -0.20 3.13 11.58
CA VAL A 38 -1.02 4.24 12.03
C VAL A 38 -2.31 3.73 12.66
N ASN A 39 -2.75 4.35 13.74
CA ASN A 39 -4.00 3.96 14.38
C ASN A 39 -5.20 4.25 13.46
N ARG A 40 -6.28 3.47 13.62
CA ARG A 40 -7.46 3.54 12.73
C ARG A 40 -8.10 4.92 12.70
N GLN A 41 -8.22 5.57 13.86
CA GLN A 41 -8.85 6.89 14.00
C GLN A 41 -8.09 7.96 13.21
N LYS A 42 -6.76 7.92 13.28
CA LYS A 42 -5.86 8.83 12.56
C LYS A 42 -5.90 8.54 11.06
N LEU A 43 -5.93 7.27 10.64
CA LEU A 43 -6.07 6.92 9.23
C LEU A 43 -7.40 7.44 8.65
N VAL A 44 -8.52 7.27 9.34
CA VAL A 44 -9.83 7.82 8.92
C VAL A 44 -9.79 9.36 8.81
N ARG A 45 -9.23 10.04 9.81
CA ARG A 45 -9.11 11.51 9.81
C ARG A 45 -8.25 12.00 8.65
N ILE A 46 -7.15 11.31 8.39
CA ILE A 46 -6.25 11.65 7.28
C ILE A 46 -6.94 11.36 5.94
N SER A 47 -7.57 10.20 5.78
CA SER A 47 -8.32 9.84 4.58
C SER A 47 -9.40 10.86 4.21
N ALA A 48 -10.07 11.45 5.19
CA ALA A 48 -11.02 12.54 4.97
C ALA A 48 -10.36 13.82 4.44
N GLY A 49 -9.13 14.12 4.85
CA GLY A 49 -8.36 15.31 4.44
C GLY A 49 -7.63 15.18 3.09
N ILE A 50 -7.33 13.96 2.61
CA ILE A 50 -6.62 13.73 1.32
C ILE A 50 -7.62 13.67 0.13
N GLY A 51 -8.83 14.19 0.27
CA GLY A 51 -9.80 14.26 -0.83
C GLY A 51 -10.37 12.90 -1.27
N LEU A 52 -10.19 11.82 -0.49
CA LEU A 52 -10.85 10.53 -0.76
C LEU A 52 -12.38 10.63 -0.63
N GLY A 53 -12.89 11.65 0.08
CA GLY A 53 -14.32 11.94 0.26
C GLY A 53 -14.99 12.72 -0.88
N GLU A 54 -14.24 13.46 -1.69
CA GLU A 54 -14.79 14.41 -2.69
C GLU A 54 -15.35 13.72 -3.95
N SER A 55 -15.00 12.46 -4.20
CA SER A 55 -15.51 11.72 -5.36
C SER A 55 -16.35 10.52 -4.94
N ALA A 56 -17.67 10.64 -5.10
CA ALA A 56 -18.61 9.52 -4.94
C ALA A 56 -18.21 8.29 -5.79
N ARG A 57 -17.57 8.50 -6.94
CA ARG A 57 -17.06 7.44 -7.84
C ARG A 57 -15.85 6.72 -7.25
N PHE A 58 -14.96 7.46 -6.59
CA PHE A 58 -13.81 6.92 -5.88
C PHE A 58 -14.24 6.20 -4.60
N LEU A 59 -15.15 6.79 -3.84
CA LEU A 59 -15.76 6.20 -2.65
C LEU A 59 -16.50 4.90 -2.97
N HIS A 60 -17.18 4.84 -4.13
CA HIS A 60 -17.84 3.62 -4.60
C HIS A 60 -16.84 2.52 -4.98
N ARG A 61 -15.72 2.87 -5.63
CA ARG A 61 -14.65 1.90 -5.96
C ARG A 61 -13.90 1.42 -4.73
N GLN A 62 -13.74 2.28 -3.72
CA GLN A 62 -13.09 1.93 -2.46
C GLN A 62 -14.10 1.57 -1.35
N ARG A 63 -15.39 1.33 -1.64
CA ARG A 63 -16.40 1.04 -0.59
C ARG A 63 -16.04 -0.19 0.26
N ASN A 64 -15.45 -1.20 -0.38
CA ASN A 64 -14.91 -2.38 0.30
C ASN A 64 -13.72 -2.04 1.21
N TRP A 65 -12.97 -0.97 0.92
CA TRP A 65 -11.88 -0.45 1.76
C TRP A 65 -12.39 0.21 3.04
N LEU A 66 -13.40 1.08 2.97
CA LEU A 66 -14.02 1.66 4.18
C LEU A 66 -14.53 0.54 5.08
N LEU A 67 -15.27 -0.40 4.51
CA LEU A 67 -15.80 -1.55 5.23
C LEU A 67 -14.67 -2.37 5.90
N LYS A 68 -13.60 -2.72 5.17
CA LYS A 68 -12.45 -3.46 5.72
C LYS A 68 -11.68 -2.69 6.80
N LEU A 69 -11.66 -1.35 6.74
CA LEU A 69 -11.05 -0.51 7.76
C LEU A 69 -11.86 -0.49 9.06
N PHE A 70 -13.20 -0.53 8.95
CA PHE A 70 -14.12 -0.53 10.09
C PHE A 70 -14.44 -1.93 10.66
N MET A 71 -14.09 -3.02 9.96
CA MET A 71 -14.27 -4.39 10.46
C MET A 71 -13.34 -4.72 11.65
N PRO A 72 -13.77 -5.58 12.60
CA PRO A 72 -12.91 -6.12 13.64
C PRO A 72 -11.73 -6.87 13.01
N GLY A 73 -10.51 -6.36 13.15
CA GLY A 73 -9.30 -6.88 12.51
C GLY A 73 -8.52 -5.84 11.70
N GLY A 74 -9.17 -4.77 11.21
CA GLY A 74 -8.55 -3.55 10.67
C GLY A 74 -7.57 -3.68 9.48
N TYR A 75 -7.13 -2.52 8.97
CA TYR A 75 -5.99 -2.44 8.05
C TYR A 75 -4.75 -3.06 8.71
N SER A 76 -4.11 -3.97 7.97
CA SER A 76 -2.83 -4.58 8.35
C SER A 76 -1.85 -4.32 7.21
N PRO A 77 -0.78 -3.54 7.46
CA PRO A 77 0.31 -3.37 6.51
C PRO A 77 0.85 -4.72 6.00
N ASP A 78 0.94 -5.71 6.88
CA ASP A 78 1.39 -7.07 6.58
C ASP A 78 0.53 -7.72 5.49
N ARG A 79 -0.81 -7.66 5.60
CA ARG A 79 -1.71 -8.24 4.60
C ARG A 79 -1.55 -7.59 3.22
N LEU A 80 -1.31 -6.28 3.17
CA LEU A 80 -1.09 -5.58 1.91
C LEU A 80 0.23 -6.01 1.26
N ILE A 81 1.30 -6.13 2.06
CA ILE A 81 2.59 -6.63 1.58
C ILE A 81 2.47 -8.07 1.07
N GLU A 82 1.82 -8.95 1.82
CA GLU A 82 1.57 -10.34 1.41
C GLU A 82 0.83 -10.41 0.07
N GLY A 83 -0.22 -9.59 -0.10
CA GLY A 83 -0.95 -9.53 -1.36
C GLY A 83 -0.16 -8.95 -2.53
N LEU A 84 0.85 -8.09 -2.27
CA LEU A 84 1.72 -7.52 -3.30
C LEU A 84 2.83 -8.47 -3.75
N LYS A 85 3.15 -9.54 -3.00
CA LYS A 85 4.22 -10.49 -3.32
C LYS A 85 4.17 -11.02 -4.76
N PRO A 86 3.02 -11.42 -5.34
CA PRO A 86 2.96 -11.85 -6.73
C PRO A 86 3.39 -10.75 -7.70
N GLY A 87 3.07 -9.49 -7.41
CA GLY A 87 3.51 -8.34 -8.20
C GLY A 87 5.03 -8.19 -8.18
N PHE A 88 5.68 -8.32 -7.02
CA PHE A 88 7.14 -8.30 -6.92
C PHE A 88 7.84 -9.42 -7.72
N ALA A 89 7.17 -10.56 -7.90
CA ALA A 89 7.69 -11.68 -8.69
C ALA A 89 7.36 -11.59 -10.18
N ASP A 90 6.46 -10.68 -10.59
CA ASP A 90 6.02 -10.53 -11.97
C ASP A 90 7.03 -9.71 -12.79
N PRO A 91 7.69 -10.30 -13.80
CA PRO A 91 8.62 -9.57 -14.67
C PRO A 91 7.95 -8.45 -15.47
N GLU A 92 6.61 -8.47 -15.60
CA GLU A 92 5.82 -7.46 -16.30
C GLU A 92 5.22 -6.38 -15.38
N SER A 93 5.60 -6.30 -14.11
CA SER A 93 5.08 -5.27 -13.18
C SER A 93 6.13 -4.22 -12.78
N ASN A 94 7.43 -4.52 -12.96
CA ASN A 94 8.59 -3.72 -12.52
C ASN A 94 8.45 -3.06 -11.13
N ILE A 95 7.73 -3.72 -10.22
CA ILE A 95 7.62 -3.31 -8.82
C ILE A 95 8.92 -3.68 -8.12
N GLN A 96 9.65 -2.68 -7.63
CA GLN A 96 10.98 -2.84 -7.02
C GLN A 96 11.07 -2.38 -5.58
N GLY A 97 9.96 -1.92 -4.98
CA GLY A 97 9.97 -1.59 -3.56
C GLY A 97 8.67 -1.00 -3.06
N LEU A 98 8.73 -0.56 -1.81
CA LEU A 98 7.64 0.11 -1.10
C LEU A 98 8.03 1.55 -0.81
N HIS A 99 7.06 2.45 -0.89
CA HIS A 99 7.14 3.81 -0.37
C HIS A 99 6.15 3.95 0.78
N ILE A 100 6.67 4.11 2.00
CA ILE A 100 5.85 4.10 3.21
C ILE A 100 5.47 5.53 3.59
N TYR A 101 4.18 5.85 3.52
CA TYR A 101 3.62 7.08 4.05
C TYR A 101 3.45 6.97 5.56
N THR A 102 4.33 7.62 6.33
CA THR A 102 4.40 7.49 7.79
C THR A 102 3.31 8.27 8.53
N PHE A 103 2.72 9.30 7.90
CA PHE A 103 1.78 10.22 8.56
C PHE A 103 2.30 10.84 9.87
N ASN A 104 3.61 11.12 9.92
CA ASN A 104 4.33 11.58 11.11
C ASN A 104 4.32 10.59 12.28
N GLU A 105 3.97 9.32 12.07
CA GLU A 105 4.14 8.21 13.02
C GLU A 105 5.43 7.44 12.74
N LEU A 106 6.57 8.14 12.74
CA LEU A 106 7.84 7.56 12.30
C LEU A 106 8.31 6.41 13.20
N GLU A 107 8.26 6.59 14.52
CA GLU A 107 8.74 5.61 15.50
C GLU A 107 7.98 4.29 15.38
N GLN A 108 6.64 4.32 15.41
CA GLN A 108 5.81 3.13 15.28
C GLN A 108 5.96 2.48 13.90
N THR A 109 6.09 3.28 12.83
CA THR A 109 6.31 2.75 11.48
C THR A 109 7.67 2.05 11.37
N GLU A 110 8.71 2.61 11.98
CA GLU A 110 10.05 2.01 11.97
C GLU A 110 10.11 0.73 12.83
N ALA A 111 9.46 0.72 13.99
CA ALA A 111 9.33 -0.47 14.82
C ALA A 111 8.66 -1.63 14.04
N TRP A 112 7.52 -1.35 13.40
CA TRP A 112 6.83 -2.30 12.53
C TRP A 112 7.71 -2.79 11.38
N ARG A 113 8.45 -1.90 10.71
CA ARG A 113 9.35 -2.27 9.61
C ARG A 113 10.46 -3.22 10.08
N ARG A 114 11.03 -2.97 11.25
CA ARG A 114 12.07 -3.83 11.85
C ARG A 114 11.53 -5.21 12.18
N GLU A 115 10.35 -5.30 12.79
CA GLU A 115 9.67 -6.56 13.07
C GLU A 115 9.37 -7.35 11.79
N MET A 116 8.96 -6.67 10.72
CA MET A 116 8.76 -7.29 9.40
C MET A 116 10.05 -7.88 8.83
N LEU A 117 11.17 -7.15 8.91
CA LEU A 117 12.46 -7.64 8.42
C LEU A 117 12.97 -8.83 9.24
N GLN A 118 12.86 -8.77 10.57
CA GLN A 118 13.22 -9.88 11.46
C GLN A 118 12.43 -11.16 11.15
N ARG A 119 11.15 -11.02 10.76
CA ARG A 119 10.32 -12.16 10.33
C ARG A 119 10.68 -12.68 8.94
N ALA A 120 11.24 -11.83 8.08
CA ALA A 120 11.57 -12.17 6.70
C ALA A 120 13.00 -12.74 6.55
N GLU A 121 13.90 -12.42 7.48
CA GLU A 121 15.21 -13.06 7.57
C GLU A 121 15.02 -14.52 8.00
N PRO A 122 15.53 -15.51 7.24
CA PRO A 122 15.57 -16.89 7.71
C PRO A 122 16.37 -16.92 9.01
N SER A 123 15.86 -17.60 10.05
CA SER A 123 16.70 -17.91 11.21
C SER A 123 17.97 -18.59 10.71
N ALA A 124 19.11 -17.92 10.92
CA ALA A 124 20.44 -18.40 10.57
C ALA A 124 20.74 -19.75 11.25
#